data_AF-A0A1G4I2J9-F1
#
_entry.id   AF-A0A1G4I2J9-F1
#
_cell.length_a   1.000
_cell.length_b   1.000
_cell.length_c   1.000
_cell.angle_alpha   90.00
_cell.angle_beta   90.00
_cell.angle_gamma   90.00
#
_symmetry.space_group_name_H-M   'P 1'
#
loop_
_entity.id
_entity.type
_entity.pdbx_description
1 polymer ?
#
loop_
_entity_poly.entity_id
_entity_poly.type
_entity_poly.pdbx_seq_one_letter_code
_entity_poly.pdbx_strand_id
1 'polypeptide(L)'
;MPKQLFYVTVVAILFKQATAAPKGGNVEVIAKLCGALRLGDNPITFEPQEETGFEGEPTVLKLNMSLAPKEWRDKFVNRSGPNKVEPIETPPKGTPDDWKNMWSRWAAVEAALNKPNVETATAKSVQRRDNLY
;
A
#
# COMPACT_ATOMS: atom_id res chain seq x y z
N MET A 1 -2.29 40.67 64.66
CA MET A 1 -1.13 39.91 64.12
C MET A 1 -0.70 40.55 62.82
N PRO A 2 0.56 40.99 62.68
CA PRO A 2 0.92 41.91 61.61
C PRO A 2 0.93 41.18 60.26
N LYS A 3 0.23 41.77 59.28
CA LYS A 3 0.09 41.33 57.88
C LYS A 3 1.44 40.99 57.22
N GLN A 4 2.51 41.60 57.71
CA GLN A 4 3.89 41.35 57.32
C GLN A 4 4.37 39.93 57.65
N LEU A 5 3.94 39.35 58.78
CA LEU A 5 4.29 37.99 59.15
C LEU A 5 3.67 36.97 58.18
N PHE A 6 2.47 37.26 57.68
CA PHE A 6 1.74 36.44 56.69
C PHE A 6 2.40 36.50 55.32
N TYR A 7 2.80 37.69 54.85
CA TYR A 7 3.53 37.82 53.59
C TYR A 7 4.89 37.11 53.62
N VAL A 8 5.64 37.23 54.73
CA VAL A 8 6.93 36.55 54.88
C VAL A 8 6.76 35.03 54.87
N THR A 9 5.72 34.50 55.52
CA THR A 9 5.45 33.04 55.50
C THR A 9 5.02 32.55 54.12
N VAL A 10 4.12 33.25 53.43
CA VAL A 10 3.68 32.87 52.08
C VAL A 10 4.85 32.90 51.09
N VAL A 11 5.68 33.93 51.14
CA VAL A 11 6.88 34.05 50.29
C VAL A 11 7.88 32.92 50.57
N ALA A 12 8.15 32.61 51.85
CA ALA A 12 9.03 31.50 52.21
C ALA A 12 8.50 30.12 51.76
N ILE A 13 7.19 29.92 51.76
CA ILE A 13 6.55 28.67 51.27
C ILE A 13 6.68 28.54 49.74
N LEU A 14 6.58 29.65 49.00
CA LEU A 14 6.73 29.66 47.54
C LEU A 14 8.18 29.42 47.09
N PHE A 15 9.17 29.93 47.83
CA PHE A 15 10.59 29.70 47.53
C PHE A 15 11.08 28.26 47.77
N LYS A 16 10.33 27.42 48.49
CA LYS A 16 10.73 26.03 48.81
C LYS A 16 10.34 24.99 47.76
N GLN A 17 9.75 25.38 46.63
CA GLN A 17 9.08 24.41 45.74
C GLN A 17 9.86 24.00 44.49
N ALA A 18 11.08 24.49 44.29
CA ALA A 18 11.95 24.04 43.20
C ALA A 18 13.27 23.54 43.76
N THR A 19 13.28 22.32 44.29
CA THR A 19 14.55 21.61 44.49
C THR A 19 14.99 21.12 43.12
N ALA A 20 16.16 21.56 42.64
CA ALA A 20 16.77 20.92 41.48
C ALA A 20 16.88 19.40 41.77
N ALA A 21 16.50 18.57 40.80
CA ALA A 21 16.73 17.15 40.91
C ALA A 21 18.23 16.93 41.21
N PRO A 22 18.59 16.02 42.13
CA PRO A 22 19.98 15.77 42.44
C PRO A 22 20.73 15.39 41.15
N LYS A 23 21.97 15.88 41.01
CA LYS A 23 22.82 15.51 39.86
C LYS A 23 22.92 13.99 39.81
N GLY A 24 22.47 13.39 38.72
CA GLY A 24 22.45 11.95 38.53
C GLY A 24 21.16 11.24 38.94
N GLY A 25 20.14 11.95 39.47
CA GLY A 25 18.88 11.35 39.92
C GLY A 25 18.09 10.59 38.84
N ASN A 26 18.35 10.87 37.56
CA ASN A 26 17.72 10.21 36.42
C ASN A 26 18.65 9.25 35.67
N VAL A 27 19.87 8.99 36.17
CA VAL A 27 20.87 8.16 35.46
C VAL A 27 20.33 6.77 35.15
N GLU A 28 19.65 6.13 36.11
CA GLU A 28 19.07 4.80 35.90
C GLU A 28 17.92 4.82 34.88
N VAL A 29 17.08 5.86 34.91
CA VAL A 29 15.96 6.04 33.97
C VAL A 29 16.47 6.29 32.55
N ILE A 30 17.45 7.17 32.40
CA ILE A 30 18.08 7.49 31.11
C ILE A 30 18.79 6.26 30.54
N ALA A 31 19.48 5.46 31.37
CA ALA A 31 20.12 4.23 30.93
C ALA A 31 19.12 3.23 30.31
N LYS A 32 17.90 3.13 30.86
CA LYS A 32 16.82 2.29 30.32
C LYS A 32 16.23 2.86 29.02
N LEU A 33 16.14 4.19 28.90
CA LEU A 33 15.64 4.88 27.71
C LEU A 33 16.55 4.74 26.49
N CYS A 34 17.87 4.60 26.69
CA CYS A 34 18.83 4.43 25.60
C CYS A 34 18.48 3.25 24.67
N GLY A 35 17.99 2.14 25.22
CA GLY A 35 17.56 0.98 24.42
C GLY A 35 16.33 1.28 23.56
N ALA A 36 15.35 2.02 24.12
CA ALA A 36 14.14 2.40 23.42
C ALA A 36 14.40 3.42 22.29
N LEU A 37 15.30 4.38 22.54
CA LEU A 37 15.71 5.37 21.54
C LEU A 37 16.39 4.71 20.32
N ARG A 38 17.23 3.70 20.56
CA ARG A 38 17.91 2.93 19.51
C ARG A 38 16.97 2.15 18.59
N LEU A 39 15.73 1.93 19.00
CA LEU A 39 14.72 1.26 18.18
C LEU A 39 14.27 2.15 17.00
N GLY A 40 14.40 3.48 17.12
CA GLY A 40 14.12 4.43 16.04
C GLY A 40 15.30 4.72 15.11
N ASP A 41 16.51 4.29 15.45
CA ASP A 41 17.74 4.60 14.70
C ASP A 41 17.94 3.68 13.48
N ASN A 42 17.22 2.57 13.39
CA ASN A 42 17.33 1.60 12.30
C ASN A 42 16.04 1.57 11.46
N PRO A 43 16.14 1.36 10.13
CA PRO A 43 14.98 1.06 9.32
C PRO A 43 14.25 -0.15 9.90
N ILE A 44 12.94 -0.01 10.12
CA ILE A 44 12.11 -1.10 10.60
C ILE A 44 11.95 -2.10 9.46
N THR A 45 12.43 -3.32 9.67
CA THR A 45 12.18 -4.46 8.78
C THR A 45 10.98 -5.24 9.32
N PHE A 46 9.93 -5.37 8.52
CA PHE A 46 8.77 -6.20 8.86
C PHE A 46 8.99 -7.65 8.44
N GLU A 47 8.54 -8.61 9.25
CA GLU A 47 8.51 -10.02 8.88
C GLU A 47 7.09 -10.59 9.05
N PRO A 48 6.47 -11.10 7.97
CA PRO A 48 6.99 -11.12 6.60
C PRO A 48 7.12 -9.70 6.03
N GLN A 49 8.03 -9.53 5.07
CA GLN A 49 8.10 -8.29 4.30
C GLN A 49 6.71 -8.03 3.70
N GLU A 50 6.21 -6.79 3.79
CA GLU A 50 4.96 -6.45 3.10
C GLU A 50 5.11 -6.80 1.62
N GLU A 51 4.20 -7.62 1.10
CA GLU A 51 4.14 -7.91 -0.33
C GLU A 51 3.82 -6.60 -1.06
N THR A 52 4.85 -5.90 -1.53
CA THR A 52 4.72 -4.73 -2.39
C THR A 52 4.22 -5.10 -3.78
N GLY A 53 4.19 -6.40 -4.11
CA GLY A 53 3.54 -6.95 -5.27
C GLY A 53 2.16 -7.49 -4.90
N PHE A 54 1.10 -6.79 -5.29
CA PHE A 54 -0.21 -7.41 -5.36
C PHE A 54 -0.17 -8.47 -6.49
N GLU A 55 0.15 -9.73 -6.16
CA GLU A 55 0.01 -10.90 -7.05
C GLU A 55 -1.44 -11.08 -7.56
N GLY A 56 -2.41 -10.38 -6.96
CA GLY A 56 -3.79 -10.31 -7.46
C GLY A 56 -3.97 -9.43 -8.69
N GLU A 57 -2.99 -8.59 -9.04
CA GLU A 57 -3.08 -7.64 -10.15
C GLU A 57 -3.28 -8.33 -11.51
N PRO A 58 -2.54 -9.41 -11.86
CA PRO A 58 -2.76 -10.14 -13.10
C PRO A 58 -4.11 -10.86 -13.12
N THR A 59 -4.56 -11.38 -11.98
CA THR A 59 -5.80 -12.17 -11.90
C THR A 59 -7.04 -11.28 -12.02
N VAL A 60 -7.09 -10.16 -11.28
CA VAL A 60 -8.18 -9.19 -11.37
C VAL A 60 -8.15 -8.49 -12.73
N LEU A 61 -6.98 -8.17 -13.27
CA LEU A 61 -6.87 -7.61 -14.62
C LEU A 61 -7.40 -8.58 -15.68
N LYS A 62 -6.99 -9.85 -15.62
CA LYS A 62 -7.49 -10.90 -16.52
C LYS A 62 -9.00 -11.08 -16.42
N LEU A 63 -9.53 -11.02 -15.21
CA LEU A 63 -10.96 -11.06 -14.98
C LEU A 63 -11.66 -9.85 -15.62
N ASN A 64 -11.22 -8.63 -15.30
CA ASN A 64 -11.78 -7.40 -15.85
C ASN A 64 -11.76 -7.41 -17.38
N MET A 65 -10.66 -7.87 -17.98
CA MET A 65 -10.56 -8.06 -19.42
C MET A 65 -11.58 -9.08 -19.93
N SER A 66 -11.72 -10.25 -19.31
CA SER A 66 -12.69 -11.27 -19.76
C SER A 66 -14.15 -10.81 -19.72
N LEU A 67 -14.49 -9.88 -18.82
CA LEU A 67 -15.84 -9.33 -18.66
C LEU A 67 -16.09 -8.12 -19.56
N ALA A 68 -15.04 -7.47 -20.07
CA ALA A 68 -15.16 -6.30 -20.93
C ALA A 68 -15.78 -6.66 -22.29
N PRO A 69 -16.53 -5.75 -22.95
CA PRO A 69 -17.09 -6.01 -24.27
C PRO A 69 -16.02 -6.37 -25.31
N LYS A 70 -16.31 -7.36 -26.15
CA LYS A 70 -15.38 -7.83 -27.19
C LYS A 70 -14.88 -6.70 -28.10
N GLU A 71 -15.75 -5.78 -28.50
CA GLU A 71 -15.41 -4.61 -29.34
C GLU A 71 -14.36 -3.70 -28.69
N TRP A 72 -14.37 -3.60 -27.35
CA TRP A 72 -13.36 -2.84 -26.63
C TRP A 72 -12.03 -3.59 -26.58
N ARG A 73 -12.06 -4.90 -26.34
CA ARG A 73 -10.85 -5.75 -26.28
C ARG A 73 -10.16 -5.90 -27.63
N ASP A 74 -10.92 -5.90 -28.71
CA ASP A 74 -10.41 -6.00 -30.08
C ASP A 74 -9.51 -4.81 -30.47
N LYS A 75 -9.50 -3.72 -29.68
CA LYS A 75 -8.57 -2.58 -29.86
C LYS A 75 -7.11 -2.92 -29.54
N PHE A 76 -6.85 -3.98 -28.78
CA PHE A 76 -5.53 -4.28 -28.25
C PHE A 76 -4.79 -5.40 -28.99
N VAL A 77 -5.42 -6.02 -30.00
CA VAL A 77 -4.86 -7.16 -30.72
C VAL A 77 -5.09 -7.07 -32.21
N ASN A 78 -4.12 -7.57 -32.98
CA ASN A 78 -4.30 -7.85 -34.40
C ASN A 78 -4.81 -9.28 -34.57
N ARG A 79 -5.94 -9.43 -35.27
CA ARG A 79 -6.52 -10.74 -35.60
C ARG A 79 -6.25 -11.06 -37.06
N SER A 80 -5.35 -11.99 -37.32
CA SER A 80 -5.02 -12.46 -38.68
C SER A 80 -5.53 -13.88 -38.98
N GLY A 81 -6.22 -14.50 -38.01
CA GLY A 81 -6.88 -15.80 -38.17
C GLY A 81 -7.43 -16.33 -36.83
N PRO A 82 -8.12 -17.49 -36.84
CA PRO A 82 -8.81 -18.04 -35.66
C PRO A 82 -7.88 -18.32 -34.47
N ASN A 83 -6.59 -18.60 -34.73
CA ASN A 83 -5.58 -18.82 -33.69
C ASN A 83 -4.37 -17.86 -33.82
N LYS A 84 -4.49 -16.80 -34.63
CA LYS A 84 -3.44 -15.81 -34.82
C LYS A 84 -3.93 -14.47 -34.28
N VAL A 85 -3.71 -14.30 -32.99
CA VAL A 85 -4.03 -13.09 -32.24
C VAL A 85 -2.74 -12.58 -31.64
N GLU A 86 -2.26 -11.44 -32.13
CA GLU A 86 -1.00 -10.83 -31.71
C GLU A 86 -1.29 -9.53 -30.96
N PRO A 87 -0.59 -9.26 -29.83
CA PRO A 87 -0.77 -8.01 -29.10
C PRO A 87 -0.28 -6.81 -29.90
N ILE A 88 -1.03 -5.72 -29.84
CA ILE A 88 -0.55 -4.41 -30.31
C ILE A 88 0.26 -3.81 -29.16
N GLU A 89 1.58 -3.93 -29.18
CA GLU A 89 2.42 -3.52 -28.04
C GLU A 89 2.46 -2.00 -27.82
N THR A 90 2.37 -1.24 -28.92
CA THR A 90 2.46 0.23 -28.89
C THR A 90 1.06 0.85 -29.03
N PRO A 91 0.65 1.73 -28.10
CA PRO A 91 -0.65 2.40 -28.20
C PRO A 91 -0.74 3.27 -29.47
N PRO A 92 -1.88 3.25 -30.20
CA PRO A 92 -2.11 4.11 -31.34
C PRO A 92 -2.00 5.60 -30.99
N LYS A 93 -1.71 6.42 -32.00
CA LYS A 93 -1.71 7.88 -31.85
C LYS A 93 -3.08 8.37 -31.38
N GLY A 94 -3.09 9.23 -30.36
CA GLY A 94 -4.33 9.75 -29.77
C GLY A 94 -4.87 8.91 -28.60
N THR A 95 -4.18 7.84 -28.20
CA THR A 95 -4.51 7.10 -26.97
C THR A 95 -4.38 8.02 -25.74
N PRO A 96 -5.38 8.05 -24.84
CA PRO A 96 -5.30 8.79 -23.58
C PRO A 96 -4.09 8.40 -22.71
N ASP A 97 -3.55 9.34 -21.93
CA ASP A 97 -2.31 9.11 -21.17
C ASP A 97 -2.44 8.03 -20.10
N ASP A 98 -3.60 7.94 -19.45
CA ASP A 98 -3.95 6.90 -18.48
C ASP A 98 -3.99 5.50 -19.12
N TRP A 99 -4.34 5.41 -20.40
CA TRP A 99 -4.37 4.15 -21.13
C TRP A 99 -2.99 3.70 -21.59
N LYS A 100 -2.06 4.63 -21.88
CA LYS A 100 -0.71 4.30 -22.36
C LYS A 100 0.03 3.39 -21.37
N ASN A 101 -0.11 3.66 -20.07
CA ASN A 101 0.56 2.89 -19.02
C ASN A 101 0.00 1.46 -18.87
N MET A 102 -1.25 1.25 -19.26
CA MET A 102 -1.93 -0.04 -19.15
C MET A 102 -1.97 -0.82 -20.47
N TRP A 103 -1.67 -0.16 -21.58
CA TRP A 103 -1.87 -0.68 -22.93
C TRP A 103 -1.21 -2.04 -23.16
N SER A 104 0.08 -2.16 -22.88
CA SER A 104 0.84 -3.41 -23.06
C SER A 104 0.26 -4.56 -22.23
N ARG A 105 -0.26 -4.25 -21.04
CA ARG A 105 -0.85 -5.22 -20.12
C ARG A 105 -2.20 -5.71 -20.64
N TRP A 106 -3.06 -4.81 -21.10
CA TRP A 106 -4.34 -5.19 -21.72
C TRP A 106 -4.13 -6.01 -23.01
N ALA A 107 -3.17 -5.61 -23.86
CA ALA A 107 -2.83 -6.33 -25.09
C ALA A 107 -2.33 -7.75 -24.82
N ALA A 108 -1.42 -7.91 -23.86
CA ALA A 108 -0.92 -9.22 -23.45
C ALA A 108 -2.04 -10.11 -22.90
N VAL A 109 -2.93 -9.55 -22.08
CA VAL A 109 -4.05 -10.30 -21.49
C VAL A 109 -5.06 -10.72 -22.55
N GLU A 110 -5.45 -9.86 -23.48
CA GLU A 110 -6.36 -10.23 -24.57
C GLU A 110 -5.75 -11.30 -25.47
N ALA A 111 -4.47 -11.18 -25.85
CA ALA A 111 -3.77 -12.22 -26.60
C ALA A 111 -3.79 -13.57 -25.86
N ALA A 112 -3.66 -13.57 -24.52
CA ALA A 112 -3.74 -14.77 -23.70
C ALA A 112 -5.17 -15.34 -23.59
N LEU A 113 -6.20 -14.50 -23.53
CA LEU A 113 -7.61 -14.93 -23.47
C LEU A 113 -8.05 -15.65 -24.76
N ASN A 114 -7.47 -15.29 -25.91
CA ASN A 114 -7.75 -15.94 -27.19
C ASN A 114 -7.11 -17.32 -27.36
N LYS A 115 -6.31 -17.79 -26.39
CA LYS A 115 -5.85 -19.18 -26.38
C LYS A 115 -7.04 -20.11 -26.08
N PRO A 116 -7.06 -21.33 -26.67
CA PRO A 116 -8.17 -22.26 -26.47
C PRO A 116 -8.53 -22.47 -25.00
N ASN A 117 -9.82 -22.39 -24.68
CA ASN A 117 -10.41 -22.61 -23.34
C ASN A 117 -9.99 -21.65 -22.22
N VAL A 118 -9.21 -20.60 -22.49
CA VAL A 118 -8.74 -19.69 -21.42
C VAL A 118 -9.84 -18.73 -20.95
N GLU A 119 -10.57 -18.10 -21.87
CA GLU A 119 -11.68 -17.20 -21.53
C GLU A 119 -12.80 -17.93 -20.78
N THR A 120 -13.21 -19.11 -21.27
CA THR A 120 -14.28 -19.91 -20.64
C THR A 120 -13.87 -20.46 -19.27
N ALA A 121 -12.60 -20.83 -19.07
CA ALA A 121 -12.10 -21.23 -17.76
C ALA A 121 -12.08 -20.06 -16.77
N THR A 122 -11.76 -18.86 -17.24
CA THR A 122 -11.76 -17.62 -16.43
C THR A 122 -13.18 -17.25 -16.01
N ALA A 123 -14.16 -17.31 -16.92
CA ALA A 123 -15.56 -17.10 -16.58
C ALA A 123 -16.10 -18.12 -15.55
N LYS A 124 -15.71 -19.40 -15.68
CA LYS A 124 -16.13 -20.46 -14.73
C LYS A 124 -15.54 -20.28 -13.33
N SER A 125 -14.34 -19.70 -13.18
CA SER A 125 -13.75 -19.48 -11.86
C SER A 125 -14.46 -18.36 -11.08
N VAL A 126 -15.11 -17.43 -11.79
CA VAL A 126 -15.97 -16.38 -11.20
C VAL A 126 -17.26 -17.00 -10.70
N GLN A 127 -18.00 -17.70 -11.58
CA GLN A 127 -19.28 -18.33 -11.23
C GLN A 127 -19.15 -19.28 -10.03
N ARG A 128 -18.02 -19.98 -9.91
CA ARG A 128 -17.76 -20.89 -8.79
C ARG A 128 -17.50 -20.16 -7.46
N ARG A 129 -16.92 -18.96 -7.49
CA ARG A 129 -16.75 -18.12 -6.30
C ARG A 129 -18.06 -17.52 -5.83
N ASP A 130 -18.93 -17.09 -6.75
CA ASP A 130 -20.23 -16.51 -6.40
C ASP A 130 -21.19 -17.55 -5.78
N ASN A 131 -21.02 -18.83 -6.11
CA ASN A 131 -21.81 -19.93 -5.53
C ASN A 131 -21.29 -20.44 -4.18
N LEU A 132 -20.19 -19.88 -3.65
CA LEU A 132 -19.60 -20.25 -2.35
C LEU A 132 -20.00 -19.27 -1.23
N TYR A 133 -20.84 -18.29 -1.52
CA TYR A 133 -21.39 -17.31 -0.58
C TYR A 133 -22.92 -17.36 -0.59
#